data_AF-G5RSI4-F1
#
_entry.id   AF-G5RSI4-F1
#
_cell.length_a   1.000
_cell.length_b   1.000
_cell.length_c   1.000
_cell.angle_alpha   90.00
_cell.angle_beta   90.00
_cell.angle_gamma   90.00
#
_symmetry.space_group_name_H-M   'P 1'
#
loop_
_entity.id
_entity.type
_entity.pdbx_description
1 polymer ?
#
loop_
_entity_poly.entity_id
_entity_poly.type
_entity_poly.pdbx_seq_one_letter_code
_entity_poly.pdbx_strand_id
1 'polypeptide(L)'
;MERQKQIMLQLGSLNNGGAVIKRSGRHNYNGGAAQPAAGDQSGAATAATSAPDAGMATSGAPVQSGDANTDYNAAIALVQDKSRQDDAIVAFQNFIKKYPDSTYQPNANYWLGQLNYNKGKKDDAAYYFASVVKNYPKSPKAADAMYKVGVIMQDKGDTAKAKAVYQQVINKYPGTDGAKQAQKRLNAM
;
A
#
# COMPACT_ATOMS: atom_id res chain seq x y z
N MET A 1 10.75 10.59 -20.49
CA MET A 1 12.12 10.36 -19.95
C MET A 1 12.24 10.80 -18.49
N GLU A 2 11.82 12.01 -18.14
CA GLU A 2 12.00 12.58 -16.79
C GLU A 2 11.42 11.74 -15.64
N ARG A 3 10.20 11.25 -15.80
CA ARG A 3 9.55 10.41 -14.77
C ARG A 3 10.26 9.08 -14.52
N GLN A 4 10.83 8.47 -15.56
CA GLN A 4 11.61 7.24 -15.42
C GLN A 4 12.90 7.48 -14.64
N LYS A 5 13.58 8.60 -14.91
CA LYS A 5 14.77 9.01 -14.18
C LYS A 5 14.45 9.19 -12.70
N GLN A 6 13.32 9.83 -12.39
CA GLN A 6 12.85 10.00 -11.02
C GLN A 6 12.57 8.64 -10.34
N ILE A 7 11.90 7.71 -11.01
CA ILE A 7 11.65 6.35 -10.49
C ILE A 7 12.97 5.63 -10.18
N MET A 8 13.94 5.70 -11.09
CA MET A 8 15.25 5.08 -10.89
C MET A 8 16.04 5.74 -9.77
N LEU A 9 15.93 7.06 -9.57
CA LEU A 9 16.54 7.75 -8.43
C LEU A 9 15.90 7.30 -7.10
N GLN A 10 14.57 7.11 -7.08
CA GLN A 10 13.89 6.58 -5.90
C GLN A 10 14.37 5.18 -5.53
N LEU A 11 14.64 4.32 -6.52
CA LEU A 11 15.18 2.98 -6.29
C LEU A 11 16.70 2.99 -5.98
N GLY A 12 17.47 3.83 -6.65
CA GLY A 12 18.92 3.94 -6.50
C GLY A 12 19.34 4.53 -5.15
N SER A 13 18.61 5.51 -4.62
CA SER A 13 18.86 6.07 -3.28
C SER A 13 18.74 5.02 -2.18
N LEU A 14 18.01 3.93 -2.40
CA LEU A 14 17.88 2.86 -1.42
C LEU A 14 19.17 2.03 -1.29
N ASN A 15 20.05 2.02 -2.29
CA ASN A 15 21.29 1.23 -2.25
C ASN A 15 22.31 1.76 -1.22
N ASN A 16 22.18 3.02 -0.79
CA ASN A 16 23.04 3.68 0.19
C ASN A 16 22.37 3.87 1.58
N GLY A 17 21.11 3.48 1.75
CA GLY A 17 20.28 3.80 2.92
C GLY A 17 20.29 2.75 4.03
N GLY A 18 21.26 1.85 4.06
CA GLY A 18 21.43 0.85 5.13
C GLY A 18 22.01 1.45 6.42
N ALA A 19 21.68 2.68 6.80
CA ALA A 19 22.05 3.24 8.09
C ALA A 19 21.19 4.46 8.44
N VAL A 20 20.82 4.54 9.71
CA VAL A 20 20.34 5.71 10.46
C VAL A 20 18.86 6.11 10.29
N ILE A 21 17.99 5.48 11.11
CA ILE A 21 17.09 6.24 11.97
C ILE A 21 17.26 5.70 13.39
N LYS A 22 18.22 6.29 14.13
CA LYS A 22 18.29 6.23 15.59
C LYS A 22 17.74 7.54 16.14
N ARG A 23 17.09 7.41 17.30
CA ARG A 23 16.64 8.45 18.25
C ARG A 23 15.38 9.21 17.81
N SER A 24 14.41 9.49 18.68
CA SER A 24 14.30 9.33 20.13
C SER A 24 12.89 9.78 20.52
N GLY A 25 12.20 9.05 21.39
CA GLY A 25 10.87 9.44 21.87
C GLY A 25 10.26 8.41 22.81
N ARG A 26 11.04 7.98 23.80
CA ARG A 26 10.58 7.12 24.90
C ARG A 26 9.91 8.05 25.92
N HIS A 27 8.60 8.25 25.83
CA HIS A 27 7.86 8.86 26.93
C HIS A 27 7.48 7.79 27.93
N ASN A 28 8.11 7.93 29.09
CA ASN A 28 8.01 7.16 30.31
C ASN A 28 6.85 7.73 31.12
N TYR A 29 5.82 6.93 31.41
CA TYR A 29 4.90 7.18 32.51
C TYR A 29 4.84 5.89 33.35
N ASN A 30 5.29 6.00 34.58
CA ASN A 30 5.20 4.99 35.62
C ASN A 30 4.58 5.63 36.87
N GLY A 31 3.73 4.87 37.54
CA GLY A 31 3.11 5.16 38.84
C GLY A 31 1.59 5.32 38.70
N GLY A 32 0.74 4.51 39.30
CA GLY A 32 0.89 3.39 40.23
C GLY A 32 -0.50 2.95 40.71
N ALA A 33 -0.53 1.87 41.49
CA ALA A 33 -1.65 1.31 42.26
C ALA A 33 -2.63 0.35 41.53
N ALA A 34 -2.47 -0.93 41.87
CA ALA A 34 -3.52 -1.96 41.99
C ALA A 34 -4.46 -1.58 43.18
N GLN A 35 -5.69 -2.06 43.39
CA GLN A 35 -6.43 -3.28 43.04
C GLN A 35 -7.90 -3.10 43.57
N PRO A 36 -8.74 -4.16 43.73
CA PRO A 36 -9.85 -4.63 42.89
C PRO A 36 -11.28 -4.35 43.42
N ALA A 37 -12.34 -4.65 42.65
CA ALA A 37 -13.60 -5.19 43.19
C ALA A 37 -14.53 -5.72 42.08
N ALA A 38 -14.98 -6.96 42.25
CA ALA A 38 -16.15 -7.54 41.59
C ALA A 38 -17.42 -7.16 42.37
N GLY A 39 -18.54 -6.98 41.66
CA GLY A 39 -19.85 -6.74 42.26
C GLY A 39 -20.93 -6.78 41.19
N ASP A 40 -21.90 -7.66 41.40
CA ASP A 40 -22.96 -8.14 40.52
C ASP A 40 -24.23 -7.26 40.62
N GLN A 41 -25.14 -7.49 39.66
CA GLN A 41 -26.60 -7.28 39.67
C GLN A 41 -27.22 -6.02 39.05
N SER A 42 -27.77 -6.26 37.85
CA SER A 42 -29.21 -6.21 37.51
C SER A 42 -29.98 -4.89 37.62
N GLY A 43 -30.41 -4.39 36.45
CA GLY A 43 -31.50 -3.42 36.30
C GLY A 43 -31.99 -3.43 34.84
N ALA A 44 -33.20 -3.94 34.61
CA ALA A 44 -33.79 -4.18 33.31
C ALA A 44 -34.67 -3.01 32.80
N ALA A 45 -34.93 -3.05 31.48
CA ALA A 45 -35.98 -2.36 30.71
C ALA A 45 -35.69 -0.89 30.34
N THR A 46 -35.89 -0.38 29.12
CA THR A 46 -36.89 -0.66 28.08
C THR A 46 -36.38 -0.32 26.66
N ALA A 47 -37.10 -0.82 25.66
CA ALA A 47 -36.82 -0.83 24.23
C ALA A 47 -36.85 0.53 23.51
N ALA A 48 -36.04 0.66 22.46
CA ALA A 48 -36.40 1.35 21.22
C ALA A 48 -35.54 0.84 20.04
N THR A 49 -36.20 0.05 19.19
CA THR A 49 -35.81 -0.40 17.85
C THR A 49 -35.34 0.75 16.95
N SER A 50 -34.23 0.59 16.24
CA SER A 50 -33.95 1.28 14.96
C SER A 50 -32.81 0.59 14.19
N ALA A 51 -33.13 -0.51 13.51
CA ALA A 51 -32.58 -0.88 12.21
C ALA A 51 -33.62 -1.78 11.53
N PRO A 52 -33.76 -1.81 10.19
CA PRO A 52 -32.84 -1.28 9.19
C PRO A 52 -33.52 -0.31 8.20
N ASP A 53 -32.82 0.73 7.73
CA ASP A 53 -33.15 1.29 6.41
C ASP A 53 -32.09 0.87 5.41
N ALA A 54 -32.46 -0.14 4.65
CA ALA A 54 -31.86 -0.51 3.39
C ALA A 54 -32.20 0.55 2.33
N GLY A 55 -31.58 1.73 2.44
CA GLY A 55 -31.51 2.72 1.39
C GLY A 55 -30.36 2.41 0.44
N MET A 56 -30.46 1.30 -0.29
CA MET A 56 -29.53 0.93 -1.35
C MET A 56 -29.75 1.85 -2.56
N ALA A 57 -29.27 3.09 -2.45
CA ALA A 57 -28.97 3.94 -3.58
C ALA A 57 -27.45 3.88 -3.80
N THR A 58 -27.05 2.93 -4.64
CA THR A 58 -25.70 2.79 -5.20
C THR A 58 -25.35 4.04 -5.99
N SER A 59 -24.94 5.07 -5.26
CA SER A 59 -24.25 6.21 -5.82
C SER A 59 -22.88 5.69 -6.24
N GLY A 60 -22.64 5.56 -7.55
CA GLY A 60 -21.40 5.07 -8.16
C GLY A 60 -20.17 5.95 -7.92
N ALA A 61 -20.15 6.74 -6.85
CA ALA A 61 -19.04 7.60 -6.45
C ALA A 61 -18.38 7.05 -5.18
N PRO A 62 -17.06 7.28 -4.97
CA PRO A 62 -16.39 6.86 -3.75
C PRO A 62 -16.94 7.64 -2.55
N VAL A 63 -17.74 6.95 -1.72
CA VAL A 63 -18.24 7.48 -0.45
C VAL A 63 -17.05 7.58 0.51
N GLN A 64 -16.81 8.77 1.07
CA GLN A 64 -15.74 9.00 2.04
C GLN A 64 -16.34 9.13 3.44
N SER A 65 -16.16 8.11 4.26
CA SER A 65 -16.67 8.01 5.62
C SER A 65 -15.88 8.85 6.64
N GLY A 66 -14.61 9.18 6.33
CA GLY A 66 -13.69 9.81 7.29
C GLY A 66 -12.87 8.81 8.10
N ASP A 67 -13.17 7.51 7.99
CA ASP A 67 -12.38 6.42 8.57
C ASP A 67 -11.50 5.75 7.50
N ALA A 68 -10.23 5.52 7.82
CA ALA A 68 -9.27 4.96 6.88
C ALA A 68 -9.58 3.48 6.54
N ASN A 69 -10.05 2.68 7.49
CA ASN A 69 -10.38 1.28 7.20
C ASN A 69 -11.58 1.21 6.24
N THR A 70 -12.62 1.98 6.52
CA THR A 70 -13.84 2.03 5.71
C THR A 70 -13.57 2.57 4.30
N ASP A 71 -12.85 3.69 4.17
CA ASP A 71 -12.52 4.27 2.86
C ASP A 71 -11.59 3.36 2.03
N TYR A 72 -10.67 2.65 2.68
CA TYR A 72 -9.82 1.66 2.01
C TYR A 72 -10.64 0.47 1.51
N ASN A 73 -11.53 -0.08 2.35
CA ASN A 73 -12.38 -1.22 1.96
C ASN A 73 -13.34 -0.86 0.84
N ALA A 74 -13.90 0.35 0.85
CA ALA A 74 -14.70 0.88 -0.25
C ALA A 74 -13.89 0.94 -1.55
N ALA A 75 -12.65 1.44 -1.51
CA ALA A 75 -11.76 1.46 -2.67
C ALA A 75 -11.42 0.05 -3.18
N ILE A 76 -11.24 -0.93 -2.29
CA ILE A 76 -11.00 -2.32 -2.65
C ILE A 76 -12.19 -2.95 -3.37
N ALA A 77 -13.42 -2.65 -2.94
CA ALA A 77 -14.61 -3.14 -3.63
C ALA A 77 -14.64 -2.69 -5.10
N LEU A 78 -14.16 -1.48 -5.39
CA LEU A 78 -14.03 -0.97 -6.76
C LEU A 78 -13.04 -1.76 -7.62
N VAL A 79 -11.97 -2.29 -7.01
CA VAL A 79 -10.94 -3.07 -7.73
C VAL A 79 -11.51 -4.38 -8.29
N GLN A 80 -12.51 -4.95 -7.61
CA GLN A 80 -13.12 -6.23 -8.00
C GLN A 80 -13.92 -6.10 -9.31
N ASP A 81 -14.44 -4.91 -9.59
CA ASP A 81 -15.15 -4.62 -10.83
C ASP A 81 -14.21 -4.01 -11.88
N LYS A 82 -13.93 -4.78 -12.94
CA LYS A 82 -13.06 -4.32 -14.03
C LYS A 82 -13.56 -3.07 -14.74
N SER A 83 -14.88 -2.81 -14.74
CA SER A 83 -15.45 -1.60 -15.34
C SER A 83 -15.18 -0.35 -14.51
N ARG A 84 -14.88 -0.51 -13.21
CA ARG A 84 -14.73 0.59 -12.24
C ARG A 84 -13.29 0.86 -11.83
N GLN A 85 -12.33 0.46 -12.67
CA GLN A 85 -10.90 0.71 -12.40
C GLN A 85 -10.56 2.20 -12.27
N ASP A 86 -11.23 3.07 -13.02
CA ASP A 86 -11.02 4.52 -12.89
C ASP A 86 -11.50 5.05 -11.54
N ASP A 87 -12.67 4.60 -11.09
CA ASP A 87 -13.19 4.97 -9.77
C ASP A 87 -12.28 4.45 -8.66
N ALA A 88 -11.75 3.22 -8.80
CA ALA A 88 -10.78 2.65 -7.87
C ALA A 88 -9.50 3.50 -7.80
N ILE A 89 -9.00 3.96 -8.95
CA ILE A 89 -7.83 4.85 -9.00
C ILE A 89 -8.12 6.15 -8.27
N VAL A 90 -9.26 6.80 -8.53
CA VAL A 90 -9.64 8.05 -7.85
C VAL A 90 -9.78 7.83 -6.34
N ALA A 91 -10.43 6.74 -5.92
CA ALA A 91 -10.60 6.41 -4.51
C ALA A 91 -9.26 6.24 -3.78
N PHE A 92 -8.32 5.47 -4.35
CA PHE A 92 -6.99 5.31 -3.73
C PHE A 92 -6.15 6.58 -3.80
N GLN A 93 -6.24 7.39 -4.86
CA GLN A 93 -5.54 8.68 -4.93
C GLN A 93 -6.00 9.63 -3.83
N ASN A 94 -7.30 9.65 -3.55
CA ASN A 94 -7.86 10.43 -2.46
C ASN A 94 -7.44 9.83 -1.11
N PHE A 95 -7.46 8.50 -0.98
CA PHE A 95 -7.03 7.79 0.22
C PHE A 95 -5.62 8.18 0.65
N ILE A 96 -4.64 8.10 -0.26
CA ILE A 96 -3.23 8.36 0.08
C ILE A 96 -2.95 9.82 0.46
N LYS A 97 -3.80 10.75 0.02
CA LYS A 97 -3.73 12.18 0.37
C LYS A 97 -4.40 12.45 1.72
N LYS A 98 -5.57 11.83 1.95
CA LYS A 98 -6.40 12.07 3.14
C LYS A 98 -5.85 11.37 4.38
N TYR A 99 -5.24 10.19 4.22
CA TYR A 99 -4.75 9.38 5.33
C TYR A 99 -3.23 9.12 5.19
N PRO A 100 -2.39 10.17 5.25
CA PRO A 100 -0.95 10.05 5.04
C PRO A 100 -0.26 9.10 6.02
N ASP A 101 -0.81 8.97 7.24
CA ASP A 101 -0.27 8.13 8.33
C ASP A 101 -0.94 6.74 8.42
N SER A 102 -1.81 6.39 7.48
CA SER A 102 -2.51 5.10 7.50
C SER A 102 -1.55 3.93 7.31
N THR A 103 -1.80 2.84 8.05
CA THR A 103 -1.09 1.56 7.86
C THR A 103 -1.38 0.94 6.49
N TYR A 104 -2.46 1.37 5.80
CA TYR A 104 -2.79 0.92 4.45
C TYR A 104 -2.03 1.66 3.35
N GLN A 105 -1.24 2.68 3.66
CA GLN A 105 -0.49 3.47 2.68
C GLN A 105 0.35 2.64 1.67
N PRO A 106 1.16 1.64 2.11
CA PRO A 106 1.88 0.79 1.16
C PRO A 106 0.94 0.00 0.26
N ASN A 107 -0.18 -0.50 0.80
CA ASN A 107 -1.15 -1.28 0.03
C ASN A 107 -1.92 -0.41 -0.96
N ALA A 108 -2.35 0.79 -0.58
CA ALA A 108 -3.04 1.74 -1.45
C ALA A 108 -2.15 2.16 -2.63
N ASN A 109 -0.87 2.47 -2.37
CA ASN A 109 0.10 2.75 -3.44
C ASN A 109 0.35 1.50 -4.32
N TYR A 110 0.41 0.31 -3.74
CA TYR A 110 0.52 -0.92 -4.52
C TYR A 110 -0.69 -1.13 -5.46
N TRP A 111 -1.92 -0.90 -4.97
CA TRP A 111 -3.12 -0.98 -5.80
C TRP A 111 -3.15 0.06 -6.90
N LEU A 112 -2.75 1.31 -6.61
CA LEU A 112 -2.58 2.33 -7.65
C LEU A 112 -1.58 1.89 -8.71
N GLY A 113 -0.47 1.29 -8.31
CA GLY A 113 0.49 0.69 -9.23
C GLY A 113 -0.15 -0.36 -10.15
N GLN A 114 -0.88 -1.31 -9.57
CA GLN A 114 -1.51 -2.41 -10.31
C GLN A 114 -2.63 -1.93 -11.23
N LEU A 115 -3.48 -1.01 -10.77
CA LEU A 115 -4.57 -0.44 -11.57
C LEU A 115 -4.02 0.35 -12.77
N ASN A 116 -3.01 1.20 -12.55
CA ASN A 116 -2.39 1.94 -13.65
C ASN A 116 -1.66 1.01 -14.63
N TYR A 117 -1.04 -0.07 -14.13
CA TYR A 117 -0.41 -1.08 -14.99
C TYR A 117 -1.44 -1.77 -15.89
N ASN A 118 -2.58 -2.17 -15.33
CA ASN A 118 -3.68 -2.79 -16.09
C ASN A 118 -4.23 -1.85 -17.17
N LYS A 119 -4.23 -0.54 -16.92
CA LYS A 119 -4.61 0.49 -17.89
C LYS A 119 -3.52 0.83 -18.92
N GLY A 120 -2.38 0.12 -18.90
CA GLY A 120 -1.24 0.39 -19.78
C GLY A 120 -0.45 1.65 -19.42
N LYS A 121 -0.79 2.33 -18.31
CA LYS A 121 -0.10 3.53 -17.81
C LYS A 121 1.17 3.12 -17.05
N LYS A 122 2.13 2.56 -17.79
CA LYS A 122 3.35 1.94 -17.23
C LYS A 122 4.18 2.91 -16.38
N ASP A 123 4.30 4.17 -16.78
CA ASP A 123 5.07 5.16 -16.01
C ASP A 123 4.37 5.56 -14.69
N ASP A 124 3.04 5.70 -14.69
CA ASP A 124 2.27 5.88 -13.46
C ASP A 124 2.40 4.69 -12.53
N ALA A 125 2.26 3.49 -13.09
CA ALA A 125 2.37 2.24 -12.35
C ALA A 125 3.73 2.12 -11.63
N ALA A 126 4.82 2.34 -12.37
CA ALA A 126 6.16 2.26 -11.82
C ALA A 126 6.42 3.33 -10.75
N TYR A 127 5.84 4.52 -10.89
CA TYR A 127 5.91 5.57 -9.86
C TYR A 127 5.26 5.12 -8.54
N TYR A 128 4.05 4.58 -8.59
CA TYR A 128 3.35 4.14 -7.38
C TYR A 128 4.03 2.93 -6.73
N PHE A 129 4.49 1.96 -7.52
CA PHE A 129 5.27 0.85 -6.98
C PHE A 129 6.59 1.32 -6.35
N ALA A 130 7.35 2.18 -7.03
CA ALA A 130 8.59 2.73 -6.48
C ALA A 130 8.36 3.54 -5.19
N SER A 131 7.22 4.23 -5.08
CA SER A 131 6.81 4.92 -3.87
C SER A 131 6.63 3.95 -2.69
N VAL A 132 6.12 2.74 -2.92
CA VAL A 132 6.06 1.68 -1.89
C VAL A 132 7.46 1.31 -1.41
N VAL A 133 8.37 1.02 -2.35
CA VAL A 133 9.74 0.62 -2.01
C VAL A 133 10.49 1.72 -1.27
N LYS A 134 10.31 2.97 -1.72
CA LYS A 134 11.00 4.14 -1.14
C LYS A 134 10.52 4.48 0.25
N ASN A 135 9.20 4.62 0.41
CA ASN A 135 8.61 5.18 1.63
C ASN A 135 8.29 4.08 2.66
N TYR A 136 8.09 2.84 2.21
CA TYR A 136 7.68 1.72 3.07
C TYR A 136 8.55 0.47 2.83
N PRO A 137 9.90 0.56 2.92
CA PRO A 137 10.80 -0.54 2.57
C PRO A 137 10.63 -1.79 3.45
N LYS A 138 10.03 -1.66 4.65
CA LYS A 138 9.74 -2.80 5.53
C LYS A 138 8.34 -3.40 5.34
N SER A 139 7.53 -2.81 4.45
CA SER A 139 6.19 -3.33 4.17
C SER A 139 6.28 -4.71 3.51
N PRO A 140 5.35 -5.64 3.81
CA PRO A 140 5.21 -6.88 3.05
C PRO A 140 5.05 -6.66 1.54
N LYS A 141 4.61 -5.46 1.10
CA LYS A 141 4.48 -5.11 -0.32
C LYS A 141 5.74 -4.57 -0.98
N ALA A 142 6.80 -4.27 -0.22
CA ALA A 142 7.99 -3.62 -0.76
C ALA A 142 8.71 -4.48 -1.80
N ALA A 143 8.89 -5.78 -1.50
CA ALA A 143 9.54 -6.72 -2.42
C ALA A 143 8.75 -6.91 -3.72
N ASP A 144 7.43 -7.15 -3.60
CA ASP A 144 6.54 -7.33 -4.74
C ASP A 144 6.45 -6.05 -5.59
N ALA A 145 6.36 -4.88 -4.96
CA ALA A 145 6.35 -3.60 -5.65
C ALA A 145 7.65 -3.38 -6.43
N MET A 146 8.80 -3.67 -5.83
CA MET A 146 10.09 -3.52 -6.50
C MET A 146 10.22 -4.49 -7.69
N TYR A 147 9.76 -5.74 -7.52
CA TYR A 147 9.66 -6.69 -8.63
C TYR A 147 8.77 -6.15 -9.76
N LYS A 148 7.60 -5.58 -9.45
CA LYS A 148 6.70 -4.98 -10.45
C LYS A 148 7.35 -3.81 -11.19
N VAL A 149 8.21 -3.01 -10.56
CA VAL A 149 8.99 -1.99 -11.27
C VAL A 149 9.91 -2.65 -12.31
N GLY A 150 10.60 -3.74 -11.95
CA GLY A 150 11.43 -4.51 -12.89
C GLY A 150 10.63 -5.06 -14.08
N VAL A 151 9.44 -5.62 -13.81
CA VAL A 151 8.50 -6.08 -14.86
C VAL A 151 8.13 -4.95 -15.80
N ILE A 152 7.80 -3.78 -15.26
CA ILE A 152 7.44 -2.62 -16.07
C ILE A 152 8.61 -2.16 -16.95
N MET A 153 9.84 -2.15 -16.43
CA MET A 153 11.02 -1.80 -17.24
C MET A 153 11.24 -2.81 -18.36
N GLN A 154 11.07 -4.10 -18.08
CA GLN A 154 11.15 -5.16 -19.09
C GLN A 154 10.07 -4.95 -20.18
N ASP A 155 8.82 -4.70 -19.78
CA ASP A 155 7.71 -4.48 -20.71
C ASP A 155 7.85 -3.21 -21.56
N LYS A 156 8.78 -2.34 -21.20
CA LYS A 156 9.12 -1.12 -21.97
C LYS A 156 10.34 -1.34 -22.88
N GLY A 157 10.91 -2.54 -22.89
CA GLY A 157 12.14 -2.87 -23.63
C GLY A 157 13.42 -2.42 -22.92
N ASP A 158 13.33 -1.84 -21.72
CA ASP A 158 14.48 -1.40 -20.93
C ASP A 158 15.14 -2.58 -20.18
N THR A 159 15.57 -3.63 -20.90
CA THR A 159 16.08 -4.88 -20.31
C THR A 159 17.23 -4.65 -19.33
N ALA A 160 18.13 -3.72 -19.63
CA ALA A 160 19.25 -3.37 -18.73
C ALA A 160 18.75 -2.84 -17.37
N LYS A 161 17.75 -1.94 -17.38
CA LYS A 161 17.14 -1.43 -16.15
C LYS A 161 16.38 -2.53 -15.41
N ALA A 162 15.68 -3.39 -16.15
CA ALA A 162 14.95 -4.52 -15.56
C ALA A 162 15.88 -5.49 -14.83
N LYS A 163 16.99 -5.92 -15.46
CA LYS A 163 18.02 -6.76 -14.82
C LYS A 163 18.57 -6.12 -13.54
N ALA A 164 18.89 -4.82 -13.59
CA ALA A 164 19.37 -4.09 -12.43
C ALA A 164 18.34 -4.07 -11.29
N VAL A 165 17.06 -3.80 -11.58
CA VAL A 165 16.01 -3.80 -10.56
C VAL A 165 15.80 -5.20 -9.99
N TYR A 166 15.72 -6.25 -10.81
CA TYR A 166 15.57 -7.63 -10.31
C TYR A 166 16.70 -8.05 -9.38
N GLN A 167 17.96 -7.72 -9.72
CA GLN A 167 19.09 -7.98 -8.84
C GLN A 167 18.95 -7.25 -7.50
N GLN A 168 18.46 -6.01 -7.52
CA GLN A 168 18.19 -5.28 -6.28
C GLN A 168 17.09 -5.92 -5.45
N VAL A 169 16.02 -6.47 -6.05
CA VAL A 169 14.98 -7.19 -5.30
C VAL A 169 15.60 -8.38 -4.56
N ILE A 170 16.41 -9.18 -5.25
CA ILE A 170 17.08 -10.37 -4.69
C ILE A 170 17.98 -9.98 -3.52
N ASN A 171 18.78 -8.92 -3.69
CA ASN A 171 19.74 -8.48 -2.69
C ASN A 171 19.07 -7.81 -1.48
N LYS A 172 18.01 -7.03 -1.69
CA LYS A 172 17.35 -6.24 -0.62
C LYS A 172 16.27 -7.02 0.13
N TYR A 173 15.61 -7.95 -0.55
CA TYR A 173 14.49 -8.71 -0.01
C TYR A 173 14.69 -10.22 -0.16
N PRO A 174 15.81 -10.78 0.33
CA PRO A 174 16.12 -12.20 0.15
C PRO A 174 15.01 -13.08 0.75
N GLY A 175 14.68 -14.18 0.06
CA GLY A 175 13.69 -15.17 0.52
C GLY A 175 12.22 -14.79 0.30
N THR A 176 11.91 -13.54 -0.05
CA THR A 176 10.54 -13.09 -0.37
C THR A 176 10.05 -13.64 -1.72
N ASP A 177 8.73 -13.68 -1.90
CA ASP A 177 8.15 -14.09 -3.19
C ASP A 177 8.58 -13.16 -4.33
N GLY A 178 8.59 -11.84 -4.11
CA GLY A 178 9.13 -10.87 -5.06
C GLY A 178 10.57 -11.19 -5.50
N ALA A 179 11.45 -11.56 -4.56
CA ALA A 179 12.84 -11.95 -4.90
C ALA A 179 12.92 -13.26 -5.68
N LYS A 180 12.11 -14.26 -5.33
CA LYS A 180 12.04 -15.53 -6.10
C LYS A 180 11.56 -15.29 -7.52
N GLN A 181 10.54 -14.46 -7.71
CA GLN A 181 10.02 -14.09 -9.03
C GLN A 181 11.06 -13.28 -9.83
N ALA A 182 11.75 -12.34 -9.19
CA ALA A 182 12.83 -11.57 -9.80
C ALA A 182 13.98 -12.48 -10.27
N GLN A 183 14.41 -13.44 -9.45
CA GLN A 183 15.43 -14.42 -9.84
C GLN A 183 15.02 -15.25 -11.04
N LYS A 184 13.78 -15.76 -11.03
CA LYS A 184 13.24 -16.54 -12.16
C LYS A 184 13.26 -15.72 -13.46
N ARG A 185 12.89 -14.44 -13.40
CA ARG A 185 12.89 -13.55 -14.57
C ARG A 185 14.30 -13.23 -15.04
N LEU A 186 15.22 -12.95 -14.13
CA LEU A 186 16.62 -12.66 -14.45
C LEU A 186 17.29 -13.84 -15.16
N ASN A 187 16.99 -15.07 -14.74
CA ASN A 187 17.51 -16.29 -15.39
C ASN A 187 16.91 -16.54 -16.79
N ALA A 188 15.76 -15.94 -17.10
CA ALA A 188 15.04 -16.12 -18.36
C ALA A 188 15.31 -15.00 -19.39
N MET A 189 16.22 -14.06 -19.08
CA MET A 189 16.54 -12.88 -19.90
C MET A 189 17.91 -12.96 -20.57
#